data_AF-A0A1H0U7D7-F1
#
_entry.id   AF-A0A1H0U7D7-F1
#
_cell.length_a   1.000
_cell.length_b   1.000
_cell.length_c   1.000
_cell.angle_alpha   90.00
_cell.angle_beta   90.00
_cell.angle_gamma   90.00
#
_symmetry.space_group_name_H-M   'P 1'
#
loop_
_entity.id
_entity.type
_entity.pdbx_description
1 polymer ?
#
loop_
_entity_poly.entity_id
_entity_poly.type
_entity_poly.pdbx_seq_one_letter_code
_entity_poly.pdbx_strand_id
1 'polypeptide(L)'
;MIFSIVRINMVFMLVSPNILKVERGRAKMIGIRFIKMAVIYFVIGVSMGLYMSIVHSYTLTSVHVHINLLGWVSMAIIGTVYCLFPAAASTKLAKVQFWLYNIFLPIMMIGLAFVVNGNEALIPAVAVGGTILVISVILLAINIIIHVKPGTNHNVGPNHTTYL
;
A
#
# COMPACT_ATOMS: atom_id res chain seq x y z
N MET A 1 27.55 -23.08 15.77
CA MET A 1 26.33 -22.30 15.44
C MET A 1 26.58 -20.80 15.21
N ILE A 2 27.60 -20.18 15.82
CA ILE A 2 27.88 -18.73 15.73
C ILE A 2 28.46 -18.30 14.36
N PHE A 3 29.24 -19.16 13.70
CA PHE A 3 29.87 -18.84 12.40
C PHE A 3 28.89 -18.70 11.21
N SER A 4 27.68 -19.25 11.30
CA SER A 4 26.68 -19.12 10.22
C SER A 4 25.99 -17.74 10.22
N ILE A 5 25.85 -17.14 11.42
CA ILE A 5 25.20 -15.83 11.62
C ILE A 5 26.14 -14.68 11.18
N VAL A 6 27.45 -14.81 11.44
CA VAL A 6 28.44 -13.80 11.01
C VAL A 6 28.57 -13.76 9.48
N ARG A 7 28.48 -14.90 8.80
CA ARG A 7 28.58 -14.98 7.34
C ARG A 7 27.39 -14.35 6.61
N ILE A 8 26.20 -14.39 7.23
CA ILE A 8 24.99 -13.69 6.75
C ILE A 8 25.13 -12.17 6.87
N ASN A 9 25.69 -11.67 7.98
CA ASN A 9 25.97 -10.24 8.14
C ASN A 9 27.12 -9.75 7.23
N MET A 10 28.12 -10.58 6.97
CA MET A 10 29.26 -10.20 6.13
C MET A 10 28.91 -10.13 4.63
N VAL A 11 27.98 -10.98 4.15
CA VAL A 11 27.41 -10.86 2.79
C VAL A 11 26.55 -9.60 2.65
N PHE A 12 25.86 -9.18 3.72
CA PHE A 12 25.11 -7.92 3.74
C PHE A 12 26.02 -6.67 3.70
N MET A 13 27.25 -6.77 4.23
CA MET A 13 28.20 -5.67 4.33
C MET A 13 29.00 -5.39 3.04
N LEU A 14 29.01 -6.32 2.07
CA LEU A 14 29.65 -6.15 0.74
C LEU A 14 28.64 -5.86 -0.38
N VAL A 15 27.46 -5.33 -0.04
CA VAL A 15 26.51 -4.87 -1.05
C VAL A 15 27.03 -3.55 -1.62
N SER A 16 27.52 -3.59 -2.87
CA SER A 16 28.05 -2.43 -3.59
C SER A 16 27.08 -1.24 -3.49
N PRO A 17 27.57 0.00 -3.29
CA PRO A 17 26.72 1.20 -3.17
C PRO A 17 25.78 1.39 -4.37
N ASN A 18 26.13 0.86 -5.55
CA ASN A 18 25.24 0.84 -6.72
C ASN A 18 24.00 -0.06 -6.52
N ILE A 19 24.14 -1.21 -5.86
CA ILE A 19 23.01 -2.12 -5.58
C ILE A 19 22.03 -1.48 -4.59
N LEU A 20 22.53 -0.82 -3.54
CA LEU A 20 21.67 -0.12 -2.58
C LEU A 20 20.91 1.05 -3.25
N LYS A 21 21.54 1.75 -4.20
CA LYS A 21 20.91 2.84 -4.96
C LYS A 21 19.82 2.32 -5.90
N VAL A 22 20.06 1.20 -6.57
CA VAL A 22 19.07 0.54 -7.46
C VAL A 22 17.87 -0.01 -6.67
N GLU A 23 18.11 -0.70 -5.56
CA GLU A 23 17.03 -1.23 -4.71
C GLU A 23 16.21 -0.10 -4.08
N ARG A 24 16.87 0.97 -3.62
CA ARG A 24 16.19 2.20 -3.13
C ARG A 24 15.36 2.87 -4.24
N GLY A 25 15.85 2.87 -5.48
CA GLY A 25 15.11 3.34 -6.65
C GLY A 25 13.85 2.52 -6.93
N ARG A 26 13.97 1.18 -6.95
CA ARG A 26 12.84 0.26 -7.15
C ARG A 26 11.78 0.38 -6.07
N ALA A 27 12.17 0.51 -4.81
CA ALA A 27 11.28 0.70 -3.68
C ALA A 27 10.44 1.98 -3.83
N LYS A 28 11.08 3.10 -4.19
CA LYS A 28 10.41 4.38 -4.43
C LYS A 28 9.35 4.29 -5.54
N MET A 29 9.61 3.47 -6.57
CA MET A 29 8.66 3.29 -7.68
C MET A 29 7.36 2.60 -7.27
N ILE A 30 7.37 1.73 -6.25
CA ILE A 30 6.14 1.07 -5.76
C ILE A 30 5.22 2.09 -5.09
N GLY A 31 5.76 2.96 -4.23
CA GLY A 31 4.98 4.03 -3.59
C GLY A 31 4.36 4.97 -4.61
N ILE A 32 5.13 5.38 -5.62
CA ILE A 32 4.64 6.24 -6.72
C ILE A 32 3.51 5.55 -7.52
N ARG A 33 3.61 4.24 -7.77
CA ARG A 33 2.56 3.49 -8.46
C ARG A 33 1.24 3.49 -7.68
N PHE A 34 1.29 3.28 -6.36
CA PHE A 34 0.10 3.38 -5.52
C PHE A 34 -0.55 4.76 -5.60
N ILE A 35 0.26 5.83 -5.54
CA ILE A 35 -0.26 7.21 -5.64
C ILE A 35 -0.92 7.44 -7.01
N LYS A 36 -0.31 6.98 -8.10
CA LYS A 36 -0.90 7.09 -9.45
C LYS A 36 -2.25 6.36 -9.55
N MET A 37 -2.33 5.14 -9.01
CA MET A 37 -3.58 4.38 -8.98
C MET A 37 -4.64 5.05 -8.11
N ALA A 38 -4.24 5.61 -6.95
CA ALA A 38 -5.14 6.32 -6.05
C ALA A 38 -5.86 7.48 -6.76
N VAL A 39 -5.13 8.25 -7.59
CA VAL A 39 -5.72 9.34 -8.38
C VAL A 39 -6.70 8.82 -9.42
N ILE A 40 -6.41 7.69 -10.07
CA ILE A 40 -7.33 7.07 -11.03
C ILE A 40 -8.63 6.66 -10.32
N TYR A 41 -8.54 5.98 -9.18
CA TYR A 41 -9.72 5.60 -8.39
C TYR A 41 -10.48 6.82 -7.86
N PHE A 42 -9.80 7.91 -7.53
CA PHE A 42 -10.45 9.15 -7.13
C PHE A 42 -11.31 9.71 -8.26
N VAL A 43 -10.78 9.79 -9.48
CA VAL A 43 -11.54 10.25 -10.65
C VAL A 43 -12.77 9.37 -10.89
N ILE A 44 -12.63 8.05 -10.79
CA ILE A 44 -13.75 7.11 -10.91
C ILE A 44 -14.79 7.37 -9.81
N GLY A 45 -14.34 7.50 -8.55
CA GLY A 45 -15.21 7.70 -7.40
C GLY A 45 -16.02 8.99 -7.47
N VAL A 46 -15.40 10.13 -7.82
CA VAL A 46 -16.12 11.40 -7.95
C VAL A 46 -17.06 11.41 -9.15
N SER A 47 -16.66 10.81 -10.27
CA SER A 47 -17.52 10.69 -11.46
C SER A 47 -18.77 9.86 -11.15
N MET A 48 -18.59 8.77 -10.41
CA MET A 48 -19.69 7.91 -9.96
C MET A 48 -20.61 8.61 -8.96
N GLY A 49 -20.03 9.40 -8.04
CA GLY A 49 -20.80 10.24 -7.11
C GLY A 49 -21.68 11.27 -7.82
N LEU A 50 -21.10 11.95 -8.81
CA LEU A 50 -21.83 12.88 -9.67
C LEU A 50 -22.94 12.18 -10.46
N TYR A 51 -22.64 11.03 -11.06
CA TYR A 51 -23.63 10.22 -11.78
C TYR A 51 -24.84 9.89 -10.90
N MET A 52 -24.62 9.34 -9.69
CA MET A 52 -25.70 9.02 -8.74
C MET A 52 -26.54 10.25 -8.37
N SER A 53 -25.89 11.41 -8.22
CA SER A 53 -26.57 12.67 -7.95
C SER A 53 -27.47 13.09 -9.11
N ILE A 54 -27.00 12.98 -10.36
CA ILE A 54 -27.77 13.32 -11.56
C ILE A 54 -28.97 12.40 -11.74
N VAL A 55 -28.80 11.08 -11.56
CA VAL A 55 -29.89 10.10 -11.76
C VAL A 55 -30.81 9.95 -10.55
N HIS A 56 -30.52 10.64 -9.44
CA HIS A 56 -31.23 10.53 -8.15
C HIS A 56 -31.40 9.09 -7.65
N SER A 57 -30.46 8.21 -7.99
CA SER A 57 -30.44 6.80 -7.59
C SER A 57 -29.15 6.47 -6.87
N TYR A 58 -29.29 6.05 -5.62
CA TYR A 58 -28.20 5.81 -4.69
C TYR A 58 -27.90 4.32 -4.49
N THR A 59 -28.40 3.45 -5.36
CA THR A 59 -28.17 2.00 -5.31
C THR A 59 -26.68 1.64 -5.30
N LEU A 60 -25.86 2.41 -6.02
CA LEU A 60 -24.42 2.21 -6.13
C LEU A 60 -23.59 2.89 -5.02
N THR A 61 -24.23 3.42 -3.98
CA THR A 61 -23.55 4.14 -2.88
C THR A 61 -22.49 3.28 -2.22
N SER A 62 -22.77 1.99 -1.98
CA SER A 62 -21.78 1.09 -1.39
C SER A 62 -20.51 0.99 -2.24
N VAL A 63 -20.64 0.83 -3.55
CA VAL A 63 -19.49 0.78 -4.49
C VAL A 63 -18.73 2.11 -4.49
N HIS A 64 -19.44 3.24 -4.54
CA HIS A 64 -18.83 4.58 -4.51
C HIS A 64 -17.97 4.78 -3.26
N VAL A 65 -18.50 4.44 -2.07
CA VAL A 65 -17.77 4.59 -0.80
C VAL A 65 -16.53 3.70 -0.77
N HIS A 66 -16.62 2.45 -1.23
CA HIS A 66 -15.47 1.54 -1.25
C HIS A 66 -14.40 1.98 -2.27
N ILE A 67 -14.78 2.50 -3.44
CA ILE A 67 -13.82 3.05 -4.41
C ILE A 67 -13.06 4.23 -3.80
N ASN A 68 -13.74 5.14 -3.10
CA ASN A 68 -13.08 6.29 -2.50
C ASN A 68 -12.22 5.90 -1.27
N LEU A 69 -12.71 5.03 -0.39
CA LEU A 69 -11.95 4.63 0.79
C LEU A 69 -10.81 3.66 0.47
N LEU A 70 -11.09 2.55 -0.21
CA LEU A 70 -10.10 1.52 -0.52
C LEU A 70 -9.27 1.89 -1.75
N GLY A 71 -9.89 2.41 -2.80
CA GLY A 71 -9.20 2.79 -4.04
C GLY A 71 -8.39 4.08 -3.91
N TRP A 72 -8.99 5.16 -3.41
CA TRP A 72 -8.29 6.45 -3.30
C TRP A 72 -7.54 6.62 -1.98
N VAL A 73 -8.25 6.76 -0.85
CA VAL A 73 -7.64 7.13 0.44
C VAL A 73 -6.61 6.11 0.90
N SER A 74 -6.97 4.82 0.93
CA SER A 74 -6.07 3.77 1.39
C SER A 74 -4.83 3.65 0.50
N MET A 75 -4.99 3.67 -0.83
CA MET A 75 -3.83 3.61 -1.74
C MET A 75 -2.94 4.85 -1.62
N ALA A 76 -3.51 6.04 -1.42
CA ALA A 76 -2.73 7.25 -1.23
C ALA A 76 -1.89 7.17 0.05
N ILE A 77 -2.47 6.67 1.14
CA ILE A 77 -1.76 6.45 2.41
C ILE A 77 -0.66 5.41 2.24
N ILE A 78 -0.97 4.24 1.66
CA ILE A 78 0.00 3.17 1.43
C ILE A 78 1.16 3.65 0.55
N GLY A 79 0.85 4.35 -0.53
CA GLY A 79 1.84 4.92 -1.43
C GLY A 79 2.76 5.93 -0.71
N THR A 80 2.18 6.79 0.12
CA THR A 80 2.92 7.76 0.94
C THR A 80 3.82 7.05 1.95
N VAL A 81 3.30 6.05 2.67
CA VAL A 81 4.08 5.24 3.62
C VAL A 81 5.27 4.58 2.93
N TYR A 82 5.08 4.00 1.73
CA TYR A 82 6.18 3.39 0.97
C TYR A 82 7.16 4.40 0.37
N CYS A 83 6.74 5.64 0.11
CA CYS A 83 7.65 6.72 -0.24
C CYS A 83 8.49 7.19 0.96
N LEU A 84 7.90 7.25 2.16
CA LEU A 84 8.59 7.66 3.39
C LEU A 84 9.52 6.58 3.94
N PHE A 85 9.12 5.31 3.86
CA PHE A 85 9.85 4.16 4.39
C PHE A 85 10.27 3.22 3.26
N PRO A 86 11.32 3.56 2.48
CA PRO A 86 11.76 2.76 1.34
C PRO A 86 12.22 1.35 1.73
N ALA A 87 12.67 1.14 2.98
CA ALA A 87 13.02 -0.18 3.50
C ALA A 87 11.80 -1.12 3.55
N ALA A 88 10.62 -0.60 3.92
CA ALA A 88 9.37 -1.36 3.89
C ALA A 88 8.89 -1.61 2.46
N ALA A 89 9.16 -0.70 1.53
CA ALA A 89 8.77 -0.83 0.13
C ALA A 89 9.65 -1.79 -0.70
N SER A 90 10.91 -2.03 -0.29
CA SER A 90 11.81 -2.97 -0.98
C SER A 90 11.48 -4.45 -0.75
N THR A 91 10.58 -4.77 0.18
CA THR A 91 10.31 -6.17 0.57
C THR A 91 9.50 -6.94 -0.49
N LYS A 92 9.64 -8.27 -0.49
CA LYS A 92 8.78 -9.14 -1.32
C LYS A 92 7.30 -9.04 -0.91
N LEU A 93 7.02 -8.82 0.38
CA LEU A 93 5.67 -8.65 0.90
C LEU A 93 4.98 -7.42 0.31
N ALA A 94 5.69 -6.28 0.20
CA ALA A 94 5.14 -5.06 -0.42
C ALA A 94 4.76 -5.28 -1.89
N LYS A 95 5.54 -6.08 -2.64
CA LYS A 95 5.21 -6.42 -4.03
C LYS A 95 3.97 -7.32 -4.13
N VAL A 96 3.89 -8.35 -3.30
CA VAL A 96 2.72 -9.25 -3.26
C VAL A 96 1.46 -8.47 -2.87
N GLN A 97 1.56 -7.64 -1.82
CA GLN A 97 0.50 -6.75 -1.37
C GLN A 97 0.05 -5.80 -2.49
N PHE A 98 0.98 -5.18 -3.23
CA PHE A 98 0.63 -4.34 -4.38
C PHE A 98 -0.19 -5.09 -5.44
N TRP A 99 0.20 -6.30 -5.81
CA TRP A 99 -0.51 -7.08 -6.83
C TRP A 99 -1.87 -7.57 -6.36
N LEU A 100 -1.95 -8.11 -5.14
CA LEU A 100 -3.21 -8.56 -4.56
C LEU A 100 -4.21 -7.40 -4.46
N TYR A 101 -3.77 -6.26 -3.92
CA TYR A 101 -4.65 -5.10 -3.75
C TYR A 101 -5.17 -4.56 -5.09
N ASN A 102 -4.31 -4.45 -6.11
CA ASN A 102 -4.71 -3.88 -7.41
C ASN A 102 -5.56 -4.82 -8.27
N ILE A 103 -5.44 -6.15 -8.12
CA ILE A 103 -6.25 -7.11 -8.89
C ILE A 103 -7.61 -7.33 -8.21
N PHE A 104 -7.60 -7.57 -6.90
CA PHE A 104 -8.80 -8.02 -6.20
C PHE A 104 -9.73 -6.88 -5.80
N LEU A 105 -9.24 -5.63 -5.77
CA LEU A 105 -10.11 -4.46 -5.61
C LEU A 105 -11.06 -4.26 -6.80
N PRO A 106 -10.62 -4.23 -8.08
CA PRO A 106 -11.52 -4.24 -9.23
C PRO A 106 -12.50 -5.40 -9.23
N ILE A 107 -12.04 -6.62 -8.91
CA ILE A 107 -12.91 -7.81 -8.86
C ILE A 107 -14.03 -7.61 -7.84
N MET A 108 -13.70 -7.14 -6.63
CA MET A 108 -14.68 -6.84 -5.60
C MET A 108 -15.64 -5.73 -6.02
N MET A 109 -15.14 -4.64 -6.62
CA MET A 109 -15.95 -3.50 -7.03
C MET A 109 -16.92 -3.83 -8.18
N ILE A 110 -16.44 -4.55 -9.19
CA ILE A 110 -17.29 -5.00 -10.30
C ILE A 110 -18.34 -5.98 -9.78
N GLY A 111 -17.93 -6.99 -8.99
CA GLY A 111 -18.87 -7.93 -8.39
C GLY A 111 -19.93 -7.22 -7.55
N LEU A 112 -19.53 -6.26 -6.71
CA LEU A 112 -20.46 -5.54 -5.84
C LEU A 112 -21.42 -4.69 -6.65
N ALA A 113 -20.96 -4.04 -7.72
CA ALA A 113 -21.82 -3.29 -8.62
C ALA A 113 -22.93 -4.16 -9.23
N PHE A 114 -22.63 -5.39 -9.65
CA PHE A 114 -23.64 -6.31 -10.16
C PHE A 114 -24.58 -6.82 -9.06
N VAL A 115 -24.05 -7.15 -7.87
CA VAL A 115 -24.87 -7.62 -6.74
C VAL A 115 -25.89 -6.56 -6.32
N VAL A 116 -25.49 -5.29 -6.18
CA VAL A 116 -26.44 -4.22 -5.81
C VAL A 116 -27.45 -3.89 -6.91
N ASN A 117 -27.19 -4.31 -8.16
CA ASN A 117 -28.16 -4.25 -9.25
C ASN A 117 -29.03 -5.53 -9.37
N GLY A 118 -28.95 -6.44 -8.38
CA GLY A 118 -29.81 -7.64 -8.29
C GLY A 118 -29.21 -8.92 -8.85
N ASN A 119 -27.96 -8.92 -9.31
CA ASN A 119 -27.30 -10.13 -9.79
C ASN A 119 -26.52 -10.83 -8.67
N GLU A 120 -27.23 -11.67 -7.90
CA GLU A 120 -26.68 -12.44 -6.78
C GLU A 120 -25.64 -13.48 -7.19
N ALA A 121 -25.56 -13.86 -8.47
CA ALA A 121 -24.57 -14.83 -8.95
C ALA A 121 -23.11 -14.34 -8.75
N LEU A 122 -22.89 -13.03 -8.57
CA LEU A 122 -21.57 -12.46 -8.33
C LEU A 122 -21.22 -12.28 -6.84
N ILE A 123 -22.08 -12.71 -5.90
CA ILE A 123 -21.75 -12.74 -4.47
C ILE A 123 -20.41 -13.45 -4.20
N PRO A 124 -20.09 -14.62 -4.81
CA PRO A 124 -18.81 -15.27 -4.60
C PRO A 124 -17.61 -14.42 -5.05
N ALA A 125 -17.75 -13.65 -6.13
CA ALA A 125 -16.68 -12.74 -6.58
C ALA A 125 -16.42 -11.62 -5.57
N VAL A 126 -17.48 -11.05 -4.97
CA VAL A 126 -17.36 -10.06 -3.89
C VAL A 126 -16.68 -10.68 -2.67
N ALA A 127 -17.10 -11.87 -2.25
CA ALA A 127 -16.55 -12.56 -1.09
C ALA A 127 -15.06 -12.90 -1.26
N VAL A 128 -14.68 -13.46 -2.42
CA VAL A 128 -13.28 -13.79 -2.72
C VAL A 128 -12.43 -12.52 -2.85
N GLY A 129 -12.91 -11.53 -3.60
CA GLY A 129 -12.22 -10.25 -3.78
C GLY A 129 -11.97 -9.53 -2.45
N GLY A 130 -13.00 -9.44 -1.60
CA GLY A 130 -12.92 -8.84 -0.28
C GLY A 130 -11.99 -9.60 0.67
N THR A 131 -12.08 -10.93 0.71
CA THR A 131 -11.23 -11.75 1.57
C THR A 131 -9.75 -11.59 1.22
N ILE A 132 -9.42 -11.60 -0.08
CA ILE A 132 -8.05 -11.43 -0.54
C ILE A 132 -7.55 -10.00 -0.29
N LEU A 133 -8.42 -8.99 -0.42
CA LEU A 133 -8.10 -7.62 -0.03
C LEU A 133 -7.75 -7.51 1.45
N VAL A 134 -8.51 -8.19 2.33
CA VAL A 134 -8.20 -8.25 3.77
C VAL A 134 -6.84 -8.89 4.02
N ILE A 135 -6.55 -10.03 3.37
CA ILE A 135 -5.23 -10.67 3.44
C ILE A 135 -4.12 -9.69 3.00
N SER A 136 -4.36 -8.94 1.92
CA SER A 136 -3.43 -7.93 1.42
C SER A 136 -3.17 -6.82 2.44
N VAL A 137 -4.19 -6.38 3.20
CA VAL A 137 -4.05 -5.37 4.26
C VAL A 137 -3.30 -5.95 5.47
N ILE A 138 -3.53 -7.22 5.82
CA ILE A 138 -2.77 -7.89 6.88
C ILE A 138 -1.28 -7.97 6.52
N LEU A 139 -0.95 -8.32 5.27
CA LEU A 139 0.42 -8.33 4.78
C LEU A 139 1.08 -6.94 4.85
N LEU A 140 0.33 -5.88 4.51
CA LEU A 140 0.78 -4.49 4.70
C LEU A 140 1.11 -4.21 6.16
N ALA A 141 0.19 -4.53 7.08
CA ALA A 141 0.35 -4.26 8.50
C ALA A 141 1.60 -4.95 9.07
N ILE A 142 1.77 -6.25 8.79
CA ILE A 142 2.95 -7.02 9.19
C ILE A 142 4.22 -6.38 8.63
N ASN A 143 4.20 -6.01 7.34
CA ASN A 143 5.38 -5.42 6.70
C ASN A 143 5.77 -4.07 7.31
N ILE A 144 4.79 -3.22 7.66
CA ILE A 144 5.01 -1.93 8.33
C ILE A 144 5.59 -2.16 9.73
N ILE A 145 4.98 -3.01 10.54
CA ILE A 145 5.41 -3.27 11.93
C ILE A 145 6.87 -3.76 12.00
N ILE A 146 7.30 -4.57 11.03
CA ILE A 146 8.66 -5.13 11.01
C ILE A 146 9.70 -4.10 10.52
N HIS A 147 9.36 -3.26 9.54
CA HIS A 147 10.35 -2.47 8.79
C HIS A 147 10.31 -0.96 9.07
N VAL A 148 9.26 -0.45 9.69
CA VAL A 148 9.18 0.96 10.12
C VAL A 148 9.75 1.06 11.53
N LYS A 149 10.98 1.59 11.61
CA LYS A 149 11.69 1.80 12.88
C LYS A 149 11.97 3.30 13.08
N PRO A 150 12.01 3.79 14.33
CA PRO A 150 12.45 5.15 14.61
C PRO A 150 13.84 5.38 14.00
N GLY A 151 14.06 6.55 13.42
CA GLY A 151 15.42 6.98 13.08
C GLY A 151 16.24 6.99 14.37
N THR A 152 17.35 6.26 14.41
CA THR A 152 18.29 6.36 15.52
C THR A 152 18.85 7.77 15.50
N ASN A 153 18.45 8.62 16.45
CA ASN A 153 19.02 9.95 16.65
C ASN A 153 20.51 9.77 16.99
N HIS A 154 21.38 9.91 16.00
CA HIS A 154 22.80 10.06 16.25
C HIS A 154 23.05 11.49 16.74
N ASN A 155 23.40 11.59 18.02
CA ASN A 155 24.21 12.64 18.64
C ASN A 155 23.58 14.04 18.76
N VAL A 156 22.85 14.25 19.86
CA VAL A 156 23.02 15.54 20.58
C VAL A 156 24.40 15.46 21.24
N GLY A 157 25.43 15.92 20.52
CA GLY A 157 26.74 16.14 21.14
C GLY A 157 26.63 17.25 22.20
N PRO A 158 27.32 17.15 23.35
CA PRO A 158 27.29 18.17 24.38
C PRO A 158 28.12 19.38 23.94
N ASN A 159 27.57 20.22 23.07
CA ASN A 159 28.26 21.41 22.57
C ASN A 159 27.40 22.66 22.78
N HIS A 160 27.03 22.95 24.03
CA HIS A 160 26.81 24.34 24.45
C HIS A 160 27.88 24.72 25.47
N THR A 161 28.95 25.24 24.88
CA THR A 161 29.95 26.14 25.42
C THR A 161 29.51 26.91 26.67
N THR A 162 30.20 26.63 27.77
CA THR A 162 30.41 27.57 28.87
C THR A 162 31.26 28.73 28.35
N TYR A 163 30.63 29.88 28.12
CA TYR A 163 31.29 31.19 28.07
C TYR A 163 30.49 32.15 28.94
N LEU A 164 30.79 32.16 30.24
CA LEU A 164 30.70 33.30 31.15
C LEU A 164 31.77 33.13 32.22
#